data_AF-A0A1M7RQP8-F1
#
_entry.id   AF-A0A1M7RQP8-F1
#
_cell.length_a   1.000
_cell.length_b   1.000
_cell.length_c   1.000
_cell.angle_alpha   90.00
_cell.angle_beta   90.00
_cell.angle_gamma   90.00
#
_symmetry.space_group_name_H-M   'P 1'
#
loop_
_entity.id
_entity.type
_entity.pdbx_description
1 polymer ?
#
loop_
_entity_poly.entity_id
_entity_poly.type
_entity_poly.pdbx_seq_one_letter_code
_entity_poly.pdbx_strand_id
1 'polypeptide(L)'
;MNKQEIISILDDFPYDRDEYWIITGSAMVLYGIREQTHDIDMGCTSKMADQLEADGYVFSLTESGNRKFDIGENIEVFENWIKDTIDTIDNVPVISIKGLIEMKQEIGRDKDKKDIALIKEYLGNKIELVENVLKPEDFVRLRATTGFADIPIEHARKALRNGLINVSALKDGKLIGMGRLVGDGAMYWYLQEIVVLPEYQGMGIGTMIVNHLVNYAVNNSFTGRFTTIGGVSAKGKEGFYQKLGFELISNGIRKMIEI
;
A
#
# COMPACT_ATOMS: atom_id res chain seq x y z
N MET A 1 5.85 15.80 -16.06
CA MET A 1 6.62 14.65 -15.55
C MET A 1 5.73 13.72 -14.76
N ASN A 2 5.51 12.50 -15.27
CA ASN A 2 4.88 11.39 -14.55
C ASN A 2 5.90 10.62 -13.69
N LYS A 3 5.45 9.63 -12.92
CA LYS A 3 6.30 8.86 -12.00
C LYS A 3 7.51 8.22 -12.67
N GLN A 4 7.34 7.59 -13.83
CA GLN A 4 8.43 6.91 -14.53
C GLN A 4 9.47 7.90 -15.08
N GLU A 5 9.01 9.05 -15.58
CA GLU A 5 9.89 10.13 -16.04
C GLU A 5 10.72 10.70 -14.89
N ILE A 6 10.10 10.92 -13.71
CA ILE A 6 10.82 11.39 -12.51
C ILE A 6 11.91 10.38 -12.12
N ILE A 7 11.56 9.09 -12.01
CA ILE A 7 12.52 8.04 -11.64
C ILE A 7 13.69 8.00 -12.62
N SER A 8 13.42 8.04 -13.93
CA SER A 8 14.46 8.05 -14.97
C SER A 8 15.40 9.24 -14.85
N ILE A 9 14.89 10.44 -14.54
CA ILE A 9 15.74 11.63 -14.34
C ILE A 9 16.61 11.47 -13.09
N LEU A 10 16.07 10.87 -12.02
CA LEU A 10 16.78 10.67 -10.76
C LEU A 10 17.80 9.53 -10.82
N ASP A 11 17.61 8.56 -11.71
CA ASP A 11 18.60 7.50 -11.97
C ASP A 11 19.89 8.07 -12.61
N ASP A 12 19.75 9.10 -13.43
CA ASP A 12 20.88 9.80 -14.07
C ASP A 12 21.40 11.01 -13.25
N PHE A 13 20.79 11.30 -12.10
CA PHE A 13 21.16 12.45 -11.28
C PHE A 13 22.51 12.18 -10.57
N PRO A 14 23.53 13.05 -10.74
CA PRO A 14 24.93 12.70 -10.45
C PRO A 14 25.32 12.75 -8.97
N TYR A 15 24.36 12.97 -8.08
CA TYR A 15 24.58 13.10 -6.64
C TYR A 15 24.09 11.87 -5.87
N ASP A 16 24.73 11.61 -4.75
CA ASP A 16 24.43 10.47 -3.90
C ASP A 16 22.97 10.52 -3.40
N ARG A 17 22.24 9.41 -3.53
CA ARG A 17 20.84 9.28 -3.11
C ARG A 17 20.67 9.43 -1.61
N ASP A 18 21.72 9.22 -0.82
CA ASP A 18 21.67 9.45 0.63
C ASP A 18 21.72 10.94 1.01
N GLU A 19 22.02 11.82 0.06
CA GLU A 19 22.22 13.25 0.31
C GLU A 19 21.06 14.14 -0.17
N TYR A 20 20.00 13.55 -0.74
CA TYR A 20 18.79 14.27 -1.15
C TYR A 20 17.50 13.49 -0.92
N TRP A 21 16.37 14.21 -0.95
CA TRP A 21 15.04 13.63 -0.88
C TRP A 21 14.03 14.45 -1.70
N ILE A 22 13.11 13.77 -2.36
CA ILE A 22 12.09 14.41 -3.20
C ILE A 22 10.98 15.00 -2.34
N ILE A 23 10.55 16.23 -2.64
CA ILE A 23 9.57 16.99 -1.86
C ILE A 23 8.40 17.52 -2.70
N THR A 24 7.40 18.07 -2.03
CA THR A 24 6.26 18.80 -2.60
C THR A 24 5.50 18.12 -3.78
N GLY A 25 5.49 18.68 -4.98
CA GLY A 25 4.68 18.22 -6.12
C GLY A 25 5.16 16.89 -6.71
N SER A 26 6.47 16.75 -6.91
CA SER A 26 7.11 15.51 -7.36
C SER A 26 6.96 14.38 -6.34
N ALA A 27 7.04 14.68 -5.04
CA ALA A 27 6.75 13.69 -3.99
C ALA A 27 5.31 13.15 -4.10
N MET A 28 4.31 14.01 -4.34
CA MET A 28 2.92 13.59 -4.56
C MET A 28 2.79 12.64 -5.75
N VAL A 29 3.56 12.84 -6.82
CA VAL A 29 3.56 11.95 -7.99
C VAL A 29 4.19 10.61 -7.66
N LEU A 30 5.31 10.59 -6.92
CA LEU A 30 5.98 9.35 -6.52
C LEU A 30 5.08 8.46 -5.62
N TYR A 31 4.31 9.06 -4.71
CA TYR A 31 3.30 8.36 -3.90
C TYR A 31 2.06 7.92 -4.70
N GLY A 32 1.88 8.40 -5.93
CA GLY A 32 0.68 8.15 -6.73
C GLY A 32 -0.54 8.97 -6.29
N ILE A 33 -0.33 10.05 -5.54
CA ILE A 33 -1.38 11.02 -5.16
C ILE A 33 -1.73 11.93 -6.34
N ARG A 34 -0.75 12.15 -7.23
CA ARG A 34 -0.89 12.89 -8.49
C ARG A 34 -0.38 12.07 -9.65
N GLU A 35 -0.95 12.31 -10.83
CA GLU A 35 -0.47 11.68 -12.06
C GLU A 35 0.81 12.34 -12.58
N GLN A 36 0.94 13.67 -12.42
CA GLN A 36 2.04 14.44 -12.99
C GLN A 36 2.38 15.71 -12.21
N THR A 37 3.62 16.16 -12.38
CA THR A 37 4.19 17.44 -11.90
C THR A 37 4.92 18.17 -13.03
N HIS A 38 5.21 19.45 -12.85
CA HIS A 38 5.91 20.27 -13.85
C HIS A 38 7.43 20.22 -13.66
N ASP A 39 7.85 20.09 -12.40
CA ASP A 39 9.20 20.20 -11.87
C ASP A 39 9.44 19.12 -10.78
N ILE A 40 10.72 18.89 -10.48
CA ILE A 40 11.18 18.07 -9.37
C ILE A 40 11.75 18.99 -8.31
N ASP A 41 11.01 19.15 -7.22
CA ASP A 41 11.55 19.75 -6.01
C ASP A 41 12.25 18.67 -5.17
N MET A 42 13.44 18.98 -4.66
CA MET A 42 14.15 18.12 -3.71
C MET A 42 14.79 18.94 -2.59
N GLY A 43 14.81 18.37 -1.39
CA GLY A 43 15.68 18.83 -0.32
C GLY A 43 17.04 18.12 -0.42
N CYS A 44 18.11 18.77 0.06
CA CYS A 44 19.42 18.15 0.15
C CYS A 44 20.13 18.45 1.48
N THR A 45 21.16 17.68 1.79
CA THR A 45 22.06 17.95 2.92
C THR A 45 22.98 19.13 2.59
N SER A 46 23.56 19.75 3.63
CA SER A 46 24.65 20.74 3.43
C SER A 46 25.84 20.18 2.66
N LYS A 47 26.14 18.88 2.81
CA LYS A 47 27.25 18.24 2.09
C LYS A 47 27.00 18.23 0.58
N MET A 48 25.78 17.89 0.14
CA MET A 48 25.44 17.98 -1.29
C MET A 48 25.35 19.43 -1.76
N ALA A 49 24.84 20.35 -0.93
CA ALA A 49 24.82 21.76 -1.28
C ALA A 49 26.25 22.34 -1.47
N ASP A 50 27.22 21.93 -0.64
CA ASP A 50 28.63 22.29 -0.83
C ASP A 50 29.18 21.73 -2.14
N GLN A 51 28.79 20.50 -2.51
CA GLN A 51 29.19 19.91 -3.79
C GLN A 51 28.58 20.64 -4.99
N LEU A 52 27.29 21.00 -4.92
CA LEU A 52 26.62 21.80 -5.96
C LEU A 52 27.34 23.14 -6.18
N GLU A 53 27.69 23.83 -5.09
CA GLU A 53 28.45 25.08 -5.17
C GLU A 53 29.84 24.85 -5.79
N ALA A 54 30.55 23.79 -5.37
CA ALA A 54 31.86 23.43 -5.92
C ALA A 54 31.82 23.05 -7.41
N ASP A 55 30.73 22.43 -7.86
CA ASP A 55 30.46 22.08 -9.26
C ASP A 55 30.07 23.32 -10.11
N GLY A 56 29.93 24.49 -9.48
CA GLY A 56 29.71 25.77 -10.15
C GLY A 56 28.25 26.17 -10.29
N TYR A 57 27.32 25.49 -9.61
CA TYR A 57 25.92 25.92 -9.60
C TYR A 57 25.76 27.20 -8.78
N VAL A 58 25.07 28.18 -9.38
CA VAL A 58 24.70 29.42 -8.69
C VAL A 58 23.53 29.13 -7.76
N PHE A 59 23.55 29.72 -6.57
CA PHE A 59 22.45 29.62 -5.61
C PHE A 59 21.91 31.01 -5.21
N SER A 60 20.69 30.99 -4.70
CA SER A 60 20.09 32.08 -3.93
C SER A 60 19.93 31.66 -2.47
N LEU A 61 19.75 32.63 -1.57
CA LEU A 61 19.48 32.34 -0.16
C LEU A 61 17.99 32.40 0.11
N THR A 62 17.47 31.41 0.84
CA THR A 62 16.12 31.43 1.41
C THR A 62 16.06 32.41 2.58
N GLU A 63 14.85 32.69 3.09
CA GLU A 63 14.68 33.51 4.30
C GLU A 63 15.38 32.93 5.53
N SER A 64 15.54 31.60 5.59
CA SER A 64 16.27 30.91 6.65
C SER A 64 17.80 30.94 6.47
N GLY A 65 18.30 31.51 5.37
CA GLY A 65 19.72 31.56 5.04
C GLY A 65 20.27 30.27 4.42
N ASN A 66 19.41 29.32 4.04
CA ASN A 66 19.82 28.11 3.33
C ASN A 66 19.97 28.38 1.83
N ARG A 67 20.79 27.58 1.14
CA ARG A 67 20.97 27.69 -0.31
C ARG A 67 19.80 27.07 -1.07
N LYS A 68 19.33 27.76 -2.11
CA LYS A 68 18.44 27.23 -3.15
C LYS A 68 19.19 27.23 -4.48
N PHE A 69 19.24 26.07 -5.13
CA PHE A 69 19.80 25.90 -6.47
C PHE A 69 18.70 25.58 -7.48
N ASP A 70 18.88 26.04 -8.71
CA ASP A 70 18.05 25.65 -9.85
C ASP A 70 18.96 24.87 -10.84
N ILE A 71 18.67 23.58 -11.06
CA ILE A 71 19.45 22.69 -11.92
C ILE A 71 18.68 22.44 -13.21
N GLY A 72 19.18 22.99 -14.32
CA GLY A 72 18.49 22.95 -15.60
C GLY A 72 17.14 23.70 -15.54
N GLU A 73 16.15 23.23 -16.29
CA GLU A 73 14.82 23.88 -16.36
C GLU A 73 13.81 23.32 -15.35
N ASN A 74 14.09 22.16 -14.75
CA ASN A 74 13.05 21.33 -14.12
C ASN A 74 13.38 20.83 -12.71
N ILE A 75 14.54 21.17 -12.13
CA ILE A 75 14.93 20.70 -10.79
C ILE A 75 15.24 21.88 -9.88
N GLU A 76 14.51 21.98 -8.76
CA GLU A 76 14.81 22.91 -7.68
C GLU A 76 15.36 22.15 -6.47
N VAL A 77 16.49 22.60 -5.93
CA VAL A 77 17.16 21.97 -4.78
C VAL A 77 17.21 22.94 -3.61
N PHE A 78 16.73 22.51 -2.45
CA PHE A 78 16.66 23.31 -1.24
C PHE A 78 17.50 22.68 -0.12
N GLU A 79 18.55 23.38 0.31
CA GLU A 79 19.40 22.93 1.41
C GLU A 79 18.61 22.85 2.72
N ASN A 80 18.77 21.71 3.40
CA ASN A 80 18.21 21.39 4.72
C ASN A 80 16.70 21.59 4.85
N TRP A 81 15.94 21.50 3.75
CA TRP A 81 14.48 21.61 3.80
C TRP A 81 13.82 20.24 3.97
N ILE A 82 13.62 19.86 5.22
CA ILE A 82 12.97 18.60 5.61
C ILE A 82 11.90 18.84 6.68
N LYS A 83 10.83 18.04 6.61
CA LYS A 83 9.81 17.90 7.66
C LYS A 83 9.59 16.41 7.91
N ASP A 84 9.41 16.04 9.17
CA ASP A 84 9.21 14.65 9.62
C ASP A 84 10.34 13.70 9.18
N THR A 85 10.03 12.60 8.48
CA THR A 85 11.00 11.58 8.03
C THR A 85 11.07 11.43 6.51
N ILE A 86 12.04 10.66 6.03
CA ILE A 86 12.19 10.25 4.62
C ILE A 86 11.77 8.79 4.48
N ASP A 87 10.88 8.53 3.53
CA ASP A 87 10.48 7.21 3.06
C ASP A 87 11.28 6.83 1.80
N THR A 88 11.24 5.55 1.42
CA THR A 88 11.80 5.06 0.14
C THR A 88 10.68 4.57 -0.77
N ILE A 89 10.55 5.17 -1.96
CA ILE A 89 9.57 4.79 -2.98
C ILE A 89 10.32 4.45 -4.26
N ASP A 90 10.27 3.18 -4.68
CA ASP A 90 10.98 2.70 -5.88
C ASP A 90 12.48 3.08 -5.89
N ASN A 91 13.15 2.87 -4.74
CA ASN A 91 14.55 3.26 -4.49
C ASN A 91 14.85 4.76 -4.55
N VAL A 92 13.83 5.61 -4.58
CA VAL A 92 13.96 7.06 -4.47
C VAL A 92 13.67 7.49 -3.03
N PRO A 93 14.54 8.29 -2.39
CA PRO A 93 14.23 8.92 -1.12
C PRO A 93 13.17 10.02 -1.31
N VAL A 94 12.06 9.94 -0.58
CA VAL A 94 10.93 10.87 -0.69
C VAL A 94 10.51 11.30 0.70
N ILE A 95 10.18 12.58 0.90
CA ILE A 95 9.64 13.03 2.19
C ILE A 95 8.35 12.30 2.53
N SER A 96 8.22 11.86 3.78
CA SER A 96 7.02 11.20 4.29
C SER A 96 5.74 11.99 3.99
N ILE A 97 4.61 11.29 3.87
CA ILE A 97 3.30 11.95 3.66
C ILE A 97 2.98 12.96 4.78
N LYS A 98 3.39 12.66 6.02
CA LYS A 98 3.21 13.59 7.15
C LYS A 98 4.07 14.84 6.95
N GLY A 99 5.36 14.68 6.63
CA GLY A 99 6.25 15.80 6.30
C GLY A 99 5.72 16.64 5.13
N LEU A 100 5.16 16.00 4.11
CA LEU A 100 4.54 16.66 2.96
C LEU A 100 3.34 17.55 3.36
N ILE A 101 2.49 17.08 4.29
CA ILE A 101 1.39 17.86 4.84
C ILE A 101 1.94 19.06 5.63
N GLU A 102 2.92 18.85 6.49
CA GLU A 102 3.55 19.91 7.31
C GLU A 102 4.17 21.00 6.43
N MET A 103 4.92 20.62 5.38
CA MET A 103 5.48 21.57 4.41
C MET A 103 4.39 22.41 3.74
N LYS A 104 3.32 21.76 3.26
CA LYS A 104 2.22 22.45 2.57
C LYS A 104 1.43 23.37 3.49
N GLN A 105 1.30 23.01 4.77
CA GLN A 105 0.69 23.87 5.78
C GLN A 105 1.53 25.12 6.05
N GLU A 106 2.86 24.97 6.11
CA GLU A 106 3.79 26.08 6.32
C GLU A 106 3.80 27.06 5.12
N ILE A 107 3.81 26.54 3.89
CA ILE A 107 3.79 27.37 2.67
C ILE A 107 2.42 28.06 2.48
N GLY A 108 1.31 27.37 2.75
CA GLY A 108 -0.01 27.99 2.93
C GLY A 108 -0.70 28.56 1.68
N ARG A 109 -0.23 28.32 0.45
CA ARG A 109 -0.89 28.84 -0.79
C ARG A 109 -2.20 28.10 -1.05
N ASP A 110 -3.09 28.68 -1.85
CA ASP A 110 -4.38 28.04 -2.18
C ASP A 110 -4.22 26.70 -2.91
N LYS A 111 -3.15 26.52 -3.69
CA LYS A 111 -2.81 25.21 -4.27
C LYS A 111 -2.45 24.18 -3.19
N ASP A 112 -1.73 24.59 -2.15
CA ASP A 112 -1.29 23.70 -1.07
C ASP A 112 -2.48 23.19 -0.23
N LYS A 113 -3.52 24.01 -0.04
CA LYS A 113 -4.78 23.56 0.60
C LYS A 113 -5.47 22.46 -0.22
N LYS A 114 -5.50 22.58 -1.55
CA LYS A 114 -6.06 21.55 -2.45
C LYS A 114 -5.21 20.29 -2.41
N ASP A 115 -3.89 20.42 -2.36
CA ASP A 115 -2.96 19.30 -2.27
C ASP A 115 -3.14 18.53 -0.96
N ILE A 116 -3.31 19.21 0.18
CA ILE A 116 -3.61 18.58 1.46
C ILE A 116 -4.93 17.81 1.39
N ALA A 117 -5.96 18.34 0.72
CA ALA A 117 -7.22 17.62 0.53
C ALA A 117 -7.02 16.33 -0.29
N LEU A 118 -6.24 16.37 -1.37
CA LEU A 118 -5.89 15.19 -2.17
C LEU A 118 -5.08 14.17 -1.37
N ILE A 119 -4.13 14.62 -0.56
CA ILE A 119 -3.35 13.72 0.32
C ILE A 119 -4.27 13.03 1.32
N LYS A 120 -5.20 13.77 1.92
CA LYS A 120 -6.19 13.19 2.86
C LYS A 120 -7.11 12.20 2.17
N GLU A 121 -7.56 12.49 0.95
CA GLU A 121 -8.36 11.57 0.14
C GLU A 121 -7.59 10.31 -0.22
N TYR A 122 -6.32 10.45 -0.62
CA TYR A 122 -5.42 9.32 -0.90
C TYR A 122 -5.25 8.44 0.33
N LEU A 123 -4.96 9.04 1.50
CA LEU A 123 -4.84 8.31 2.76
C LEU A 123 -6.16 7.61 3.12
N GLY A 124 -7.29 8.30 2.95
CA GLY A 124 -8.61 7.72 3.20
C GLY A 124 -8.95 6.58 2.26
N ASN A 125 -8.42 6.59 1.03
CA ASN A 125 -8.61 5.52 0.05
C ASN A 125 -7.62 4.36 0.19
N LYS A 126 -6.60 4.48 1.05
CA LYS A 126 -5.61 3.42 1.25
C LYS A 126 -6.26 2.25 1.99
N ILE A 127 -6.11 1.07 1.42
CA ILE A 127 -6.52 -0.18 2.05
C ILE A 127 -5.31 -0.81 2.71
N GLU A 128 -5.42 -1.06 4.00
CA GLU A 128 -4.40 -1.75 4.79
C GLU A 128 -4.81 -3.22 4.98
N LEU A 129 -3.90 -4.15 4.72
CA LEU A 129 -4.07 -5.55 5.09
C LEU A 129 -3.37 -5.82 6.41
N VAL A 130 -4.11 -6.29 7.40
CA VAL A 130 -3.58 -6.61 8.73
C VAL A 130 -3.87 -8.06 9.07
N GLU A 131 -2.85 -8.79 9.49
CA GLU A 131 -2.95 -10.20 9.83
C GLU A 131 -3.45 -10.41 11.27
N ASN A 132 -4.29 -11.41 11.48
CA ASN A 132 -4.65 -11.97 12.78
C ASN A 132 -5.29 -11.00 13.79
N VAL A 133 -5.88 -9.91 13.32
CA VAL A 133 -6.63 -8.94 14.15
C VAL A 133 -8.14 -9.12 14.11
N LEU A 134 -8.64 -10.05 13.29
CA LEU A 134 -10.07 -10.25 13.10
C LEU A 134 -10.74 -10.74 14.40
N LYS A 135 -11.73 -9.99 14.89
CA LYS A 135 -12.50 -10.36 16.07
C LYS A 135 -13.66 -11.29 15.70
N PRO A 136 -14.10 -12.18 16.61
CA PRO A 136 -15.23 -13.07 16.36
C PRO A 136 -16.51 -12.34 15.94
N GLU A 137 -16.81 -11.20 16.58
CA GLU A 137 -18.00 -10.40 16.32
C GLU A 137 -17.95 -9.76 14.92
N ASP A 138 -16.77 -9.28 14.52
CA ASP A 138 -16.52 -8.73 13.19
C ASP A 138 -16.64 -9.82 12.10
N PHE A 139 -16.08 -11.00 12.34
CA PHE A 139 -16.18 -12.16 11.44
C PHE A 139 -17.64 -12.56 11.20
N VAL A 140 -18.44 -12.69 12.26
CA VAL A 140 -19.86 -13.01 12.17
C VAL A 140 -20.61 -11.92 11.41
N ARG A 141 -20.35 -10.64 11.72
CA ARG A 141 -20.98 -9.50 11.03
C ARG A 141 -20.71 -9.52 9.53
N LEU A 142 -19.45 -9.64 9.08
CA LEU A 142 -19.14 -9.64 7.65
C LEU A 142 -19.74 -10.87 6.93
N ARG A 143 -19.76 -12.04 7.57
CA ARG A 143 -20.45 -13.22 7.02
C ARG A 143 -21.93 -12.97 6.79
N ALA A 144 -22.62 -12.39 7.76
CA ALA A 144 -24.05 -12.09 7.64
C ALA A 144 -24.35 -11.13 6.48
N THR A 145 -23.48 -10.13 6.23
CA THR A 145 -23.66 -9.18 5.11
C THR A 145 -23.55 -9.81 3.72
N THR A 146 -23.02 -11.03 3.61
CA THR A 146 -22.79 -11.72 2.33
C THR A 146 -23.59 -13.00 2.18
N GLY A 147 -24.64 -13.18 3.00
CA GLY A 147 -25.60 -14.28 2.86
C GLY A 147 -25.09 -15.63 3.37
N PHE A 148 -24.01 -15.65 4.16
CA PHE A 148 -23.62 -16.87 4.88
C PHE A 148 -24.59 -17.13 6.04
N ALA A 149 -24.75 -18.42 6.37
CA ALA A 149 -25.50 -18.82 7.55
C ALA A 149 -24.90 -18.21 8.82
N ASP A 150 -25.79 -17.82 9.72
CA ASP A 150 -25.44 -17.34 11.05
C ASP A 150 -24.71 -18.43 11.85
N ILE A 151 -23.74 -18.02 12.66
CA ILE A 151 -22.98 -18.94 13.50
C ILE A 151 -22.80 -18.34 14.90
N PRO A 152 -22.80 -19.16 15.96
CA PRO A 152 -22.53 -18.67 17.30
C PRO A 152 -21.14 -18.01 17.39
N ILE A 153 -21.04 -16.90 18.12
CA ILE A 153 -19.78 -16.16 18.34
C ILE A 153 -18.70 -17.07 18.94
N GLU A 154 -19.06 -17.99 19.83
CA GLU A 154 -18.11 -18.96 20.40
C GLU A 154 -17.52 -19.91 19.34
N HIS A 155 -18.34 -20.29 18.36
CA HIS A 155 -17.88 -21.12 17.25
C HIS A 155 -16.91 -20.33 16.36
N ALA A 156 -17.24 -19.08 16.04
CA ALA A 156 -16.35 -18.15 15.33
C ALA A 156 -15.02 -17.97 16.07
N ARG A 157 -15.05 -17.71 17.38
CA ARG A 157 -13.85 -17.55 18.21
C ARG A 157 -12.95 -18.77 18.16
N LYS A 158 -13.53 -19.97 18.29
CA LYS A 158 -12.77 -21.22 18.20
C LYS A 158 -12.18 -21.41 16.80
N ALA A 159 -12.93 -21.09 15.74
CA ALA A 159 -12.44 -21.20 14.37
C ALA A 159 -11.30 -20.23 14.06
N LEU A 160 -11.38 -18.97 14.51
CA LEU A 160 -10.33 -17.97 14.31
C LEU A 160 -9.03 -18.36 15.03
N ARG A 161 -9.11 -18.83 16.27
CA ARG A 161 -7.96 -19.28 17.05
C ARG A 161 -7.25 -20.50 16.44
N ASN A 162 -7.97 -21.36 15.73
CA ASN A 162 -7.42 -22.59 15.15
C ASN A 162 -7.03 -22.46 13.67
N GLY A 163 -7.33 -21.33 13.03
CA GLY A 163 -6.90 -21.07 11.65
C GLY A 163 -5.40 -20.81 11.58
N LEU A 164 -4.80 -20.96 10.40
CA LEU A 164 -3.38 -20.66 10.21
C LEU A 164 -3.16 -19.13 10.18
N ILE A 165 -3.95 -18.44 9.36
CA ILE A 165 -3.92 -16.98 9.26
C ILE A 165 -5.30 -16.44 8.87
N ASN A 166 -5.63 -15.26 9.39
CA ASN A 166 -6.68 -14.42 8.84
C ASN A 166 -6.12 -13.07 8.43
N VAL A 167 -6.68 -12.47 7.39
CA VAL A 167 -6.33 -11.15 6.88
C VAL A 167 -7.55 -10.27 6.94
N SER A 168 -7.38 -9.08 7.51
CA SER A 168 -8.38 -8.02 7.60
C SER A 168 -8.01 -6.89 6.66
N ALA A 169 -8.93 -6.50 5.77
CA ALA A 169 -8.78 -5.30 4.96
C ALA A 169 -9.44 -4.12 5.69
N LEU A 170 -8.63 -3.13 6.06
CA LEU A 170 -9.04 -1.93 6.77
C LEU A 170 -9.01 -0.72 5.83
N LYS A 171 -10.03 0.14 5.93
CA LYS A 171 -10.07 1.48 5.35
C LYS A 171 -10.40 2.46 6.46
N ASP A 172 -9.53 3.44 6.72
CA ASP A 172 -9.67 4.37 7.86
C ASP A 172 -9.87 3.64 9.21
N GLY A 173 -9.16 2.53 9.42
CA GLY A 173 -9.31 1.67 10.60
C GLY A 173 -10.62 0.87 10.66
N LYS A 174 -11.54 1.04 9.72
CA LYS A 174 -12.77 0.25 9.62
C LYS A 174 -12.52 -1.03 8.83
N LEU A 175 -12.94 -2.17 9.39
CA LEU A 175 -12.90 -3.45 8.70
C LEU A 175 -13.92 -3.51 7.57
N ILE A 176 -13.44 -3.60 6.32
CA ILE A 176 -14.25 -3.60 5.10
C ILE A 176 -14.16 -4.90 4.30
N GLY A 177 -13.21 -5.77 4.63
CA GLY A 177 -13.08 -7.08 4.03
C GLY A 177 -12.26 -8.02 4.89
N MET A 178 -12.37 -9.31 4.64
CA MET A 178 -11.64 -10.34 5.35
C MET A 178 -11.35 -11.54 4.43
N GLY A 179 -10.36 -12.32 4.81
CA GLY A 179 -10.11 -13.64 4.24
C GLY A 179 -9.34 -14.51 5.22
N ARG A 180 -9.46 -15.83 5.07
CA ARG A 180 -8.80 -16.80 5.95
C ARG A 180 -8.10 -17.86 5.13
N LEU A 181 -7.00 -18.36 5.69
CA LEU A 181 -6.32 -19.54 5.19
C LEU A 181 -6.28 -20.59 6.31
N VAL A 182 -6.74 -21.79 5.97
CA VAL A 182 -6.68 -22.98 6.84
C VAL A 182 -5.94 -24.09 6.11
N GLY A 183 -5.44 -25.09 6.83
CA GLY A 183 -4.66 -26.16 6.19
C GLY A 183 -3.74 -26.86 7.17
N ASP A 184 -2.74 -27.55 6.63
CA ASP A 184 -1.69 -28.24 7.37
C ASP A 184 -0.43 -27.39 7.61
N GLY A 185 -0.36 -26.20 7.02
CA GLY A 185 0.80 -25.32 7.13
C GLY A 185 1.96 -25.68 6.21
N ALA A 186 1.78 -26.61 5.27
CA ALA A 186 2.84 -27.08 4.39
C ALA A 186 2.37 -27.42 2.96
N MET A 187 1.42 -28.34 2.78
CA MET A 187 1.09 -28.95 1.49
C MET A 187 -0.32 -28.58 1.00
N TYR A 188 -1.29 -28.50 1.90
CA TYR A 188 -2.68 -28.22 1.55
C TYR A 188 -3.20 -27.00 2.28
N TRP A 189 -3.66 -26.04 1.47
CA TRP A 189 -4.18 -24.76 1.91
C TRP A 189 -5.58 -24.54 1.35
N TYR A 190 -6.47 -24.00 2.17
CA TYR A 190 -7.84 -23.70 1.79
C TYR A 190 -8.18 -22.26 2.12
N LEU A 191 -8.52 -21.50 1.09
CA LEU A 191 -9.13 -20.17 1.22
C LEU A 191 -10.52 -20.35 1.82
N GLN A 192 -10.78 -19.60 2.89
CA GLN A 192 -12.06 -19.59 3.58
C GLN A 192 -12.52 -18.16 3.82
N GLU A 193 -13.84 -17.96 3.72
CA GLU A 193 -14.53 -16.70 4.02
C GLU A 193 -13.90 -15.45 3.40
N ILE A 194 -13.56 -15.52 2.10
CA ILE A 194 -13.16 -14.35 1.32
C ILE A 194 -14.37 -13.44 1.11
N VAL A 195 -14.41 -12.34 1.85
CA VAL A 195 -15.56 -11.43 1.90
C VAL A 195 -15.07 -9.99 1.79
N VAL A 196 -15.73 -9.20 0.95
CA VAL A 196 -15.58 -7.75 0.88
C VAL A 196 -16.98 -7.15 0.95
N LEU A 197 -17.16 -6.15 1.82
CA LEU A 197 -18.43 -5.44 1.95
C LEU A 197 -18.91 -4.91 0.59
N PRO A 198 -20.21 -5.02 0.25
CA PRO A 198 -20.73 -4.71 -1.09
C PRO A 198 -20.29 -3.36 -1.66
N GLU A 199 -20.30 -2.32 -0.84
CA GLU A 199 -19.94 -0.95 -1.22
C GLU A 199 -18.43 -0.75 -1.50
N TYR A 200 -17.59 -1.73 -1.17
CA TYR A 200 -16.15 -1.73 -1.45
C TYR A 200 -15.73 -2.80 -2.50
N GLN A 201 -16.70 -3.48 -3.13
CA GLN A 201 -16.40 -4.44 -4.19
C GLN A 201 -15.97 -3.73 -5.49
N GLY A 202 -15.22 -4.43 -6.33
CA GLY A 202 -14.71 -3.87 -7.60
C GLY A 202 -13.47 -2.99 -7.45
N MET A 203 -13.03 -2.68 -6.23
CA MET A 203 -11.86 -1.86 -5.94
C MET A 203 -10.55 -2.66 -5.79
N GLY A 204 -10.50 -3.91 -6.25
CA GLY A 204 -9.32 -4.77 -6.13
C GLY A 204 -9.02 -5.36 -4.74
N ILE A 205 -9.79 -5.00 -3.69
CA ILE A 205 -9.56 -5.47 -2.31
C ILE A 205 -9.57 -7.00 -2.19
N GLY A 206 -10.50 -7.67 -2.87
CA GLY A 206 -10.54 -9.14 -2.88
C GLY A 206 -9.27 -9.75 -3.45
N THR A 207 -8.71 -9.15 -4.52
CA THR A 207 -7.44 -9.55 -5.11
C THR A 207 -6.30 -9.35 -4.12
N MET A 208 -6.25 -8.20 -3.43
CA MET A 208 -5.23 -7.93 -2.40
C MET A 208 -5.25 -9.02 -1.32
N ILE A 209 -6.44 -9.33 -0.77
CA ILE A 209 -6.61 -10.36 0.27
C ILE A 209 -6.13 -11.73 -0.25
N VAL A 210 -6.60 -12.17 -1.42
CA VAL A 210 -6.24 -13.50 -1.95
C VAL A 210 -4.74 -13.61 -2.25
N ASN A 211 -4.15 -12.60 -2.88
CA ASN A 211 -2.72 -12.59 -3.17
C ASN A 211 -1.88 -12.63 -1.88
N HIS A 212 -2.30 -11.91 -0.84
CA HIS A 212 -1.64 -11.96 0.46
C HIS A 212 -1.65 -13.38 1.04
N LEU A 213 -2.79 -14.06 1.00
CA LEU A 213 -2.93 -15.43 1.50
C LEU A 213 -2.15 -16.45 0.64
N VAL A 214 -2.11 -16.28 -0.68
CA VAL A 214 -1.31 -17.10 -1.59
C VAL A 214 0.19 -16.93 -1.28
N ASN A 215 0.65 -15.69 -1.12
CA ASN A 215 2.05 -15.41 -0.75
C ASN A 215 2.41 -16.02 0.61
N TYR A 216 1.51 -15.96 1.58
CA TYR A 216 1.69 -16.63 2.86
C TYR A 216 1.88 -18.15 2.68
N ALA A 217 1.04 -18.80 1.88
CA ALA A 217 1.18 -20.23 1.59
C ALA A 217 2.54 -20.54 0.94
N VAL A 218 2.94 -19.80 -0.09
CA VAL A 218 4.22 -19.97 -0.79
C VAL A 218 5.40 -19.87 0.18
N ASN A 219 5.42 -18.84 1.03
CA ASN A 219 6.51 -18.62 1.99
C ASN A 219 6.58 -19.68 3.09
N ASN A 220 5.48 -20.38 3.38
CA ASN A 220 5.41 -21.42 4.40
C ASN A 220 5.48 -22.85 3.84
N SER A 221 5.48 -23.02 2.52
CA SER A 221 5.57 -24.32 1.84
C SER A 221 6.99 -24.71 1.40
N PHE A 222 8.02 -24.15 2.03
CA PHE A 222 9.42 -24.25 1.58
C PHE A 222 10.03 -25.67 1.61
N THR A 223 9.35 -26.66 2.21
CA THR A 223 9.81 -28.06 2.24
C THR A 223 9.46 -28.85 0.98
N GLY A 224 8.56 -28.34 0.14
CA GLY A 224 8.08 -29.02 -1.07
C GLY A 224 8.41 -28.24 -2.34
N ARG A 225 8.50 -28.95 -3.48
CA ARG A 225 8.59 -28.30 -4.80
C ARG A 225 7.26 -27.67 -5.23
N PHE A 226 6.15 -28.24 -4.76
CA PHE A 226 4.79 -27.82 -5.07
C PHE A 226 3.95 -27.85 -3.80
N THR A 227 2.95 -26.96 -3.74
CA THR A 227 1.91 -26.93 -2.73
C THR A 227 0.56 -26.68 -3.41
N THR A 228 -0.54 -27.00 -2.75
CA THR A 228 -1.89 -26.82 -3.31
C THR A 228 -2.68 -25.84 -2.47
N ILE A 229 -3.18 -24.79 -3.11
CA ILE A 229 -4.16 -23.87 -2.53
C ILE A 229 -5.48 -23.97 -3.28
N GLY A 230 -6.57 -24.19 -2.54
CA GLY A 230 -7.92 -24.33 -3.10
C GLY A 230 -8.97 -23.64 -2.24
N GLY A 231 -10.24 -23.82 -2.59
CA GLY A 231 -11.35 -23.24 -1.85
C GLY A 231 -12.67 -23.53 -2.55
N VAL A 232 -13.77 -23.08 -1.94
CA VAL A 232 -15.11 -23.16 -2.55
C VAL A 232 -15.56 -21.74 -2.86
N SER A 233 -15.66 -21.42 -4.15
CA SER A 233 -16.19 -20.13 -4.59
C SER A 233 -17.68 -20.03 -4.30
N ALA A 234 -18.14 -18.84 -3.93
CA ALA A 234 -19.55 -18.51 -4.06
C ALA A 234 -19.97 -18.60 -5.53
N LYS A 235 -21.22 -19.02 -5.78
CA LYS A 235 -21.76 -19.16 -7.13
C LYS A 235 -21.67 -17.82 -7.88
N GLY A 236 -21.13 -17.83 -9.10
CA GLY A 236 -20.95 -16.64 -9.93
C GLY A 236 -19.70 -15.81 -9.62
N LYS A 237 -18.85 -16.25 -8.67
CA LYS A 237 -17.56 -15.62 -8.35
C LYS A 237 -16.36 -16.41 -8.87
N GLU A 238 -16.59 -17.49 -9.62
CA GLU A 238 -15.55 -18.36 -10.17
C GLU A 238 -14.58 -17.58 -11.06
N GLY A 239 -15.11 -16.71 -11.92
CA GLY A 239 -14.31 -15.87 -12.82
C GLY A 239 -13.36 -14.89 -12.10
N PHE A 240 -13.64 -14.53 -10.85
CA PHE A 240 -12.70 -13.74 -10.04
C PHE A 240 -11.45 -14.55 -9.71
N TYR A 241 -11.61 -15.80 -9.24
CA TYR A 241 -10.48 -16.67 -8.92
C TYR A 241 -9.70 -17.10 -10.17
N GLN A 242 -10.37 -17.33 -11.31
CA GLN A 242 -9.71 -17.65 -12.57
C GLN A 242 -8.76 -16.55 -13.03
N LYS A 243 -9.11 -15.27 -12.85
CA LYS A 243 -8.22 -14.13 -13.15
C LYS A 243 -6.97 -14.10 -12.27
N LEU A 244 -7.00 -14.77 -11.11
CA LEU A 244 -5.87 -14.92 -10.20
C LEU A 244 -5.08 -16.23 -10.44
N GLY A 245 -5.38 -16.96 -11.51
CA GLY A 245 -4.66 -18.18 -11.88
C GLY A 245 -5.21 -19.47 -11.24
N PHE A 246 -6.36 -19.41 -10.55
CA PHE A 246 -6.99 -20.63 -10.03
C PHE A 246 -7.72 -21.39 -11.15
N GLU A 247 -7.58 -22.71 -11.14
CA GLU A 247 -8.34 -23.60 -12.01
C GLU A 247 -9.65 -24.05 -11.36
N LEU A 248 -10.71 -24.21 -12.16
CA LEU A 248 -11.98 -24.74 -11.68
C LEU A 248 -11.97 -26.27 -11.76
N ILE A 249 -12.14 -26.91 -10.62
CA ILE A 249 -12.20 -28.37 -10.50
C ILE A 249 -13.66 -28.84 -10.42
N SER A 250 -14.06 -29.72 -11.34
CA SER A 250 -15.44 -30.23 -11.46
C SER A 250 -15.78 -31.38 -10.50
N ASN A 251 -14.76 -31.98 -9.88
CA ASN A 251 -14.87 -33.17 -9.03
C ASN A 251 -14.77 -32.87 -7.52
N GLY A 252 -14.98 -31.62 -7.11
CA GLY A 252 -15.03 -31.24 -5.69
C GLY A 252 -16.19 -31.92 -4.96
N ILE A 253 -15.95 -32.38 -3.73
CA ILE A 253 -16.97 -33.02 -2.87
C ILE A 253 -17.14 -32.25 -1.56
N ARG A 254 -18.36 -32.21 -1.03
CA ARG A 254 -18.69 -31.62 0.28
C ARG A 254 -19.81 -32.41 0.93
N LYS A 255 -19.68 -32.69 2.22
CA LYS A 255 -20.76 -33.19 3.06
C LYS A 255 -20.97 -32.22 4.21
N MET A 256 -22.20 -31.71 4.35
CA MET A 256 -22.59 -30.98 5.56
C MET A 256 -22.91 -31.99 6.66
N ILE A 257 -22.37 -31.76 7.85
CA ILE A 257 -22.62 -32.58 9.04
C ILE A 257 -23.35 -31.70 10.04
N GLU A 258 -24.50 -32.16 10.51
CA GLU A 258 -25.23 -31.56 11.62
C GLU A 258 -24.56 -31.99 12.93
N ILE A 259 -24.32 -31.02 13.83
CA ILE A 259 -23.59 -31.19 15.09
C ILE A 259 -24.39 -30.63 16.27
#